data_AF-A0A847FQ76-F1
#
_entry.id   AF-A0A847FQ76-F1
#
_cell.length_a   1.000
_cell.length_b   1.000
_cell.length_c   1.000
_cell.angle_alpha   90.00
_cell.angle_beta   90.00
_cell.angle_gamma   90.00
#
_symmetry.space_group_name_H-M   'P 1'
#
loop_
_entity.id
_entity.type
_entity.pdbx_description
1 polymer ?
#
loop_
_entity_poly.entity_id
_entity_poly.type
_entity_poly.pdbx_seq_one_letter_code
_entity_poly.pdbx_strand_id
1 'polypeptide(L)'
;MHDDGVIGRAARTITRWQLPILLLASPLFLFARPSLTPALVLLPLLWLARLRARGHIVPRTALDWPILGLLFMVLASILVTPDLPFSLGKIAGVLYGAALFYAVADLGERPA
;
A
#
# COMPACT_ATOMS: atom_id res chain seq x y z
N MET A 1 -14.17 -28.63 0.53
CA MET A 1 -15.44 -27.93 0.83
C MET A 1 -15.42 -27.56 2.29
N HIS A 2 -14.76 -26.48 2.72
CA HIS A 2 -14.89 -25.85 4.05
C HIS A 2 -14.06 -24.54 4.02
N ASP A 3 -14.74 -23.41 4.26
CA ASP A 3 -14.24 -22.05 4.63
C ASP A 3 -13.85 -20.97 3.60
N ASP A 4 -14.02 -21.17 2.30
CA ASP A 4 -13.71 -20.12 1.30
C ASP A 4 -14.70 -18.94 1.33
N GLY A 5 -15.92 -19.17 1.81
CA GLY A 5 -17.01 -18.19 1.77
C GLY A 5 -16.91 -17.08 2.81
N VAL A 6 -16.32 -17.34 3.98
CA VAL A 6 -16.14 -16.35 5.05
C VAL A 6 -14.88 -15.53 4.80
N ILE A 7 -13.78 -16.21 4.46
CA ILE A 7 -12.49 -15.57 4.13
C ILE A 7 -12.64 -14.68 2.88
N GLY A 8 -13.33 -15.16 1.84
CA GLY A 8 -13.61 -14.37 0.64
C GLY A 8 -14.54 -13.18 0.88
N ARG A 9 -15.53 -13.29 1.80
CA ARG A 9 -16.38 -12.16 2.20
C ARG A 9 -15.61 -11.14 3.03
N ALA A 10 -14.83 -11.58 4.01
CA ALA A 10 -13.99 -10.72 4.83
C ALA A 10 -12.99 -9.96 3.96
N ALA A 11 -12.33 -10.63 3.02
CA ALA A 11 -11.37 -10.02 2.10
C ALA A 11 -12.01 -8.98 1.16
N ARG A 12 -13.26 -9.21 0.70
CA ARG A 12 -14.03 -8.22 -0.07
C ARG A 12 -14.42 -7.00 0.77
N THR A 13 -14.87 -7.21 2.01
CA THR A 13 -15.20 -6.12 2.94
C THR A 13 -13.96 -5.30 3.29
N ILE A 14 -12.83 -5.95 3.57
CA ILE A 14 -11.55 -5.29 3.85
C ILE A 14 -11.11 -4.46 2.65
N THR A 15 -11.21 -4.99 1.43
CA THR A 15 -10.89 -4.21 0.20
C THR A 15 -11.81 -3.00 0.01
N ARG A 16 -13.08 -3.07 0.46
CA ARG A 16 -14.00 -1.92 0.43
C ARG A 16 -13.60 -0.84 1.45
N TRP A 17 -13.20 -1.25 2.64
CA TRP A 17 -12.74 -0.35 3.69
C TRP A 17 -11.26 0.06 3.55
N GLN A 18 -10.50 -0.56 2.64
CA GLN A 18 -9.07 -0.31 2.45
C GLN A 18 -8.77 1.15 2.14
N LEU A 19 -9.55 1.80 1.27
CA LEU A 19 -9.38 3.22 0.94
C LEU A 19 -9.63 4.16 2.14
N PRO A 20 -10.78 4.09 2.85
CA PRO A 20 -10.99 4.94 4.02
C PRO A 20 -10.00 4.62 5.16
N ILE A 21 -9.59 3.36 5.34
CA ILE A 21 -8.54 2.98 6.31
C ILE A 21 -7.21 3.64 5.94
N LEU A 22 -6.80 3.58 4.66
CA LEU A 22 -5.57 4.23 4.19
C LEU A 22 -5.65 5.75 4.39
N LEU A 23 -6.75 6.39 4.01
CA LEU A 23 -7.00 7.83 4.21
C LEU A 23 -6.87 8.24 5.67
N LEU A 24 -7.49 7.48 6.58
CA LEU A 24 -7.41 7.75 8.02
C LEU A 24 -6.01 7.48 8.57
N ALA A 25 -5.29 6.50 8.02
CA ALA A 25 -3.91 6.21 8.37
C ALA A 25 -2.89 7.16 7.74
N SER A 26 -3.30 8.04 6.80
CA SER A 26 -2.40 8.97 6.11
C SER A 26 -1.48 9.80 7.02
N PRO A 27 -1.91 10.31 8.21
CA PRO A 27 -1.01 11.08 9.07
C PRO A 27 0.13 10.22 9.62
N LEU A 28 -0.11 8.92 9.87
CA LEU A 28 0.94 8.02 10.36
C LEU A 28 2.05 7.83 9.33
N PHE A 29 1.71 7.77 8.04
CA PHE A 29 2.69 7.55 6.97
C PHE A 29 3.34 8.84 6.48
N LEU A 30 2.59 9.94 6.44
CA LEU A 30 3.11 11.26 6.03
C LEU A 30 4.01 11.90 7.10
N PHE A 31 3.72 11.64 8.38
CA PHE A 31 4.54 12.10 9.50
C PHE A 31 5.23 10.92 10.21
N ALA A 32 5.69 9.93 9.43
CA ALA A 32 6.26 8.71 10.01
C ALA A 32 7.47 9.01 10.91
N ARG A 33 7.39 8.49 12.13
CA ARG A 33 8.45 8.53 13.13
C ARG A 33 9.07 7.13 13.27
N PRO A 34 10.31 6.99 13.78
CA PRO A 34 10.89 5.67 14.05
C PRO A 34 10.02 4.78 14.97
N SER A 35 9.21 5.38 15.84
CA SER A 35 8.23 4.66 16.66
C SER A 35 7.05 4.07 15.86
N LEU A 36 6.81 4.57 14.65
CA LEU A 36 5.72 4.15 13.76
C LEU A 36 6.21 3.21 12.65
N THR A 37 7.47 2.79 12.67
CA THR A 37 8.00 1.77 11.75
C THR A 37 7.15 0.49 11.68
N PRO A 38 6.55 0.00 12.79
CA PRO A 38 5.63 -1.15 12.72
C PRO A 38 4.40 -0.91 11.85
N ALA A 39 3.95 0.35 11.71
CA ALA A 39 2.81 0.68 10.86
C ALA A 39 3.12 0.43 9.36
N LEU A 40 4.38 0.37 8.94
CA LEU A 40 4.75 -0.03 7.57
C LEU A 40 4.31 -1.46 7.23
N VAL A 41 4.08 -2.32 8.24
CA VAL A 41 3.56 -3.68 8.03
C VAL A 41 2.09 -3.67 7.57
N LEU A 42 1.33 -2.59 7.81
CA LEU A 42 -0.04 -2.50 7.27
C LEU A 42 -0.06 -2.56 5.75
N LEU A 43 0.92 -1.96 5.07
CA LEU A 43 1.01 -1.92 3.61
C LEU A 43 1.03 -3.32 2.97
N PRO A 44 2.00 -4.20 3.30
CA PRO A 44 2.01 -5.56 2.76
C PRO A 44 0.83 -6.39 3.24
N LEU A 45 0.31 -6.16 4.46
CA LEU A 45 -0.88 -6.87 4.95
C LEU A 45 -2.13 -6.55 4.10
N LEU A 46 -2.29 -5.27 3.74
CA LEU A 46 -3.36 -4.78 2.88
C LEU A 46 -3.22 -5.30 1.43
N TRP A 47 -1.99 -5.42 0.93
CA TRP A 47 -1.72 -6.05 -0.36
C TRP A 47 -1.99 -7.55 -0.35
N LEU A 48 -1.66 -8.25 0.73
CA LEU A 48 -1.94 -9.68 0.88
C LEU A 48 -3.45 -9.94 0.96
N ALA A 49 -4.18 -9.10 1.70
CA ALA A 49 -5.64 -9.14 1.74
C ALA A 49 -6.25 -8.94 0.34
N ARG A 50 -5.69 -8.04 -0.47
CA ARG A 50 -6.11 -7.82 -1.86
C ARG A 50 -5.81 -9.02 -2.76
N LEU A 51 -4.62 -9.61 -2.64
CA LEU A 51 -4.24 -10.83 -3.38
C LEU A 51 -5.25 -11.95 -3.12
N ARG A 52 -5.66 -12.14 -1.86
CA ARG A 52 -6.67 -13.13 -1.48
C ARG A 52 -8.08 -12.76 -1.96
N ALA A 53 -8.44 -11.47 -1.99
CA ALA A 53 -9.77 -11.01 -2.39
C ALA A 53 -9.99 -11.05 -3.91
N ARG A 54 -8.95 -10.72 -4.69
CA ARG A 54 -9.06 -10.44 -6.13
C ARG A 54 -8.15 -11.29 -7.02
N GLY A 55 -7.21 -12.04 -6.44
CA GLY A 55 -6.25 -12.86 -7.19
C GLY A 55 -5.05 -12.08 -7.76
N HIS A 56 -5.02 -10.75 -7.60
CA HIS A 56 -3.90 -9.89 -8.01
C HIS A 56 -3.53 -8.92 -6.88
N ILE A 57 -2.23 -8.64 -6.76
CA ILE A 57 -1.69 -7.69 -5.75
C ILE A 57 -1.95 -6.24 -6.18
N VAL A 58 -1.84 -5.98 -7.49
CA VAL A 58 -1.84 -4.63 -8.07
C VAL A 58 -2.56 -4.66 -9.42
N PRO A 59 -3.49 -3.74 -9.73
CA PRO A 59 -4.04 -3.61 -11.08
C PRO A 59 -2.94 -3.09 -12.03
N ARG A 60 -2.95 -3.53 -13.29
CA ARG A 60 -1.97 -3.07 -14.29
C ARG A 60 -2.36 -1.69 -14.76
N THR A 61 -1.51 -0.70 -14.49
CA THR A 61 -1.77 0.69 -14.91
C THR A 61 -0.69 1.20 -15.86
N ALA A 62 -1.02 2.15 -16.74
CA ALA A 62 -0.02 2.82 -17.56
C ALA A 62 1.04 3.57 -16.73
N LEU A 63 0.75 3.82 -15.44
CA LEU A 63 1.63 4.50 -14.49
C LEU A 63 2.56 3.55 -13.73
N ASP A 64 2.52 2.24 -14.00
CA ASP A 64 3.41 1.27 -13.35
C ASP A 64 4.88 1.61 -13.58
N TRP A 65 5.24 2.06 -14.79
CA TRP A 65 6.61 2.47 -15.12
C TRP A 65 7.09 3.69 -14.32
N PRO A 66 6.35 4.82 -14.30
CA PRO A 66 6.66 5.94 -13.42
C PRO A 66 6.78 5.57 -11.94
N ILE A 67 5.87 4.72 -11.44
CA ILE A 67 5.87 4.29 -10.04
C ILE A 67 7.11 3.45 -9.74
N LEU A 68 7.50 2.55 -10.65
CA LEU A 68 8.71 1.75 -10.51
C LEU A 68 9.97 2.63 -10.52
N GLY A 69 10.01 3.66 -11.36
CA GLY A 69 11.08 4.67 -11.36
C GLY A 69 11.17 5.42 -10.03
N LEU A 70 10.04 5.83 -9.46
CA LEU A 70 9.98 6.46 -8.14
C LEU A 70 10.48 5.52 -7.03
N LEU A 71 10.02 4.27 -7.01
CA LEU A 71 10.45 3.24 -6.06
C LEU A 71 11.96 2.97 -6.18
N PHE A 72 12.48 2.92 -7.41
CA PHE A 72 13.91 2.75 -7.66
C PHE A 72 14.73 3.93 -7.12
N MET A 73 14.25 5.17 -7.33
CA MET A 73 14.88 6.37 -6.76
C MET A 73 14.83 6.39 -5.22
N VAL A 74 13.74 5.91 -4.62
CA VAL A 74 13.67 5.74 -3.16
C VAL A 74 14.71 4.71 -2.67
N LEU A 75 14.86 3.59 -3.37
CA LEU A 75 15.88 2.59 -3.03
C LEU A 75 17.30 3.15 -3.14
N ALA A 76 17.60 3.88 -4.22
CA ALA A 76 18.86 4.58 -4.38
C ALA A 76 19.10 5.60 -3.26
N SER A 77 18.06 6.36 -2.88
CA SER A 77 18.13 7.30 -1.75
C SER A 77 18.41 6.61 -0.43
N ILE A 78 17.82 5.44 -0.17
CA ILE A 78 18.08 4.65 1.05
C ILE A 78 19.55 4.21 1.10
N LEU A 79 20.10 3.77 -0.04
CA LEU A 79 21.46 3.26 -0.12
C LEU A 79 22.52 4.35 0.10
N VAL A 80 22.19 5.60 -0.23
CA VAL A 80 23.10 6.75 -0.12
C VAL A 80 22.90 7.54 1.18
N THR A 81 21.76 7.41 1.86
CA THR A 81 21.47 8.18 3.08
C THR A 81 22.17 7.58 4.31
N PRO A 82 23.06 8.33 5.00
CA PRO A 82 23.70 7.86 6.24
C PRO A 82 22.70 7.78 7.42
N ASP A 83 21.80 8.75 7.52
CA ASP A 83 20.80 8.86 8.60
C ASP A 83 19.40 8.40 8.13
N LEU A 84 19.18 7.08 8.15
CA LEU A 84 17.88 6.45 7.87
C LEU A 84 16.69 7.05 8.66
N PRO A 85 16.83 7.39 9.97
CA PRO A 85 15.74 8.00 10.74
C PRO A 85 15.23 9.32 10.17
N PHE A 86 16.10 10.09 9.50
CA PHE A 86 15.74 11.37 8.90
C PHE A 86 14.94 11.21 7.59
N SER A 87 15.25 10.17 6.80
CA SER A 87 14.58 9.89 5.52
C SER A 87 13.34 8.98 5.65
N LEU A 88 13.10 8.40 6.83
CA LEU A 88 12.01 7.46 7.11
C LEU A 88 10.63 8.01 6.74
N GLY A 89 10.36 9.28 7.04
CA GLY A 89 9.11 9.96 6.66
C GLY A 89 8.88 10.01 5.14
N LYS A 90 9.95 10.29 4.37
CA LYS A 90 9.87 10.34 2.90
C LYS A 90 9.65 8.96 2.30
N ILE A 91 10.38 7.96 2.78
CA ILE A 91 10.25 6.57 2.32
C ILE A 91 8.84 6.06 2.61
N ALA A 92 8.35 6.24 3.84
CA ALA A 92 7.00 5.85 4.25
C ALA A 92 5.93 6.57 3.43
N GLY A 93 6.09 7.87 3.20
CA GLY A 93 5.18 8.68 2.38
C GLY A 93 5.11 8.20 0.93
N VAL A 94 6.24 7.89 0.30
CA VAL A 94 6.27 7.39 -1.09
C VAL A 94 5.63 5.99 -1.18
N LEU A 95 5.97 5.08 -0.26
CA LEU A 95 5.36 3.75 -0.21
C LEU A 95 3.84 3.82 0.01
N TYR A 96 3.41 4.68 0.93
CA TYR A 96 1.99 4.95 1.17
C TYR A 96 1.31 5.53 -0.09
N GLY A 97 1.93 6.50 -0.75
CA GLY A 97 1.41 7.11 -1.98
C GLY A 97 1.23 6.08 -3.09
N ALA A 98 2.20 5.19 -3.30
CA ALA A 98 2.10 4.10 -4.27
C ALA A 98 0.94 3.15 -3.94
N ALA A 99 0.83 2.73 -2.67
CA ALA A 99 -0.26 1.84 -2.26
C ALA A 99 -1.64 2.49 -2.34
N LEU A 100 -1.74 3.78 -2.02
CA LEU A 100 -2.96 4.56 -2.18
C LEU A 100 -3.34 4.69 -3.66
N PHE A 101 -2.38 5.00 -4.53
CA PHE A 101 -2.61 5.05 -5.97
C PHE A 101 -3.21 3.74 -6.49
N TYR A 102 -2.60 2.61 -6.14
CA TYR A 102 -3.11 1.32 -6.56
C TYR A 102 -4.45 0.95 -5.93
N ALA A 103 -4.76 1.46 -4.74
CA ALA A 103 -6.09 1.32 -4.16
C ALA A 103 -7.16 2.12 -4.88
N VAL A 104 -6.82 3.31 -5.38
CA VAL A 104 -7.72 4.13 -6.20
C VAL A 104 -7.88 3.52 -7.59
N ALA A 105 -6.80 3.06 -8.22
CA ALA A 105 -6.86 2.39 -9.53
C ALA A 105 -7.79 1.16 -9.49
N ASP A 106 -7.68 0.34 -8.45
CA ASP A 106 -8.55 -0.83 -8.23
C ASP A 106 -10.03 -0.49 -7.96
N LEU A 107 -10.31 0.74 -7.50
CA LEU A 107 -11.69 1.23 -7.37
C LEU A 107 -12.28 1.56 -8.74
N GLY A 108 -11.48 2.14 -9.65
CA GLY A 108 -11.90 2.51 -11.00
C GLY A 108 -12.18 1.33 -11.92
N GLU A 109 -11.54 0.17 -11.68
CA GLU A 109 -11.79 -1.07 -12.44
C GLU A 109 -13.05 -1.83 -11.99
N ARG A 110 -13.80 -1.35 -10.99
CA ARG A 110 -15.04 -2.00 -10.56
C ARG A 110 -16.14 -1.80 -11.60
N PRO A 111 -16.71 -2.86 -12.22
CA PRO A 111 -17.96 -2.71 -12.95
C PRO A 111 -19.06 -2.28 -11.98
N ALA A 112 -19.85 -1.29 -12.39
CA ALA A 112 -20.99 -0.77 -11.65
C ALA A 112 -22.08 -1.85 -11.45
#